data_AF-A0A8D8LPF4-F1
#
_entry.id   AF-A0A8D8LPF4-F1
#
_cell.length_a   1.000
_cell.length_b   1.000
_cell.length_c   1.000
_cell.angle_alpha   90.00
_cell.angle_beta   90.00
_cell.angle_gamma   90.00
#
_symmetry.space_group_name_H-M   'P 1'
#
loop_
_entity.id
_entity.type
_entity.pdbx_description
1 polymer ?
#
loop_
_entity_poly.entity_id
_entity_poly.type
_entity_poly.pdbx_seq_one_letter_code
_entity_poly.pdbx_strand_id
1 'polypeptide(L)'
;MIYSKYFDIIIIGGGHAGIEASMASARMGCKILLITHDINTLGELSCNPSIGGIGKSHLVKEIDALGGLMAKTADLSGIQFKILNSSKGYAVRSTRAQIDRILYKKS
;
A
#
# COMPACT_ATOMS: atom_id res chain seq x y z
N MET A 1 -10.35 -10.82 -30.88
CA MET A 1 -10.06 -11.88 -29.88
C MET A 1 -10.97 -11.63 -28.68
N ILE A 2 -11.82 -12.60 -28.30
CA ILE A 2 -12.73 -12.46 -27.15
C ILE A 2 -12.07 -13.11 -25.94
N TYR A 3 -11.95 -12.37 -24.83
CA TYR A 3 -11.44 -12.93 -23.59
C TYR A 3 -12.55 -13.76 -22.93
N SER A 4 -12.34 -15.07 -22.77
CA SER A 4 -13.40 -16.02 -22.40
C SER A 4 -13.67 -16.15 -20.90
N LYS A 5 -12.86 -15.52 -20.04
CA LYS A 5 -13.07 -15.53 -18.59
C LYS A 5 -13.82 -14.28 -18.15
N TYR A 6 -14.84 -14.49 -17.31
CA TYR A 6 -15.53 -13.43 -16.60
C TYR A 6 -14.83 -13.16 -15.26
N PHE A 7 -14.78 -11.89 -14.89
CA PHE A 7 -14.28 -11.40 -13.60
C PHE A 7 -15.39 -10.63 -12.91
N ASP A 8 -15.42 -10.71 -11.59
CA ASP A 8 -16.35 -9.95 -10.77
C ASP A 8 -15.90 -8.49 -10.68
N ILE A 9 -14.57 -8.26 -10.62
CA ILE A 9 -13.96 -6.93 -10.48
C ILE A 9 -12.76 -6.81 -11.41
N ILE A 10 -12.70 -5.72 -12.19
CA ILE A 10 -11.54 -5.35 -12.99
C ILE A 10 -10.92 -4.09 -12.39
N ILE A 11 -9.62 -4.14 -12.14
CA ILE A 11 -8.86 -3.06 -11.51
C ILE A 11 -7.83 -2.57 -12.52
N ILE A 12 -7.85 -1.28 -12.82
CA ILE A 12 -7.00 -0.67 -13.82
C ILE A 12 -5.95 0.19 -13.10
N GLY A 13 -4.69 -0.25 -13.16
CA GLY A 13 -3.54 0.42 -12.59
C GLY A 13 -2.93 -0.33 -11.40
N GLY A 14 -1.64 -0.67 -11.53
CA GLY A 14 -0.85 -1.36 -10.51
C GLY A 14 -0.24 -0.49 -9.40
N GLY A 15 -0.78 0.71 -9.17
CA GLY A 15 -0.31 1.62 -8.13
C GLY A 15 -0.77 1.21 -6.73
N HIS A 16 -0.37 1.97 -5.71
CA HIS A 16 -0.73 1.72 -4.31
C HIS A 16 -2.23 1.47 -4.08
N ALA A 17 -3.10 2.30 -4.66
CA ALA A 17 -4.54 2.13 -4.54
C ALA A 17 -5.05 0.87 -5.24
N GLY A 18 -4.51 0.56 -6.42
CA GLY A 18 -4.90 -0.64 -7.18
C GLY A 18 -4.46 -1.94 -6.50
N ILE A 19 -3.30 -1.94 -5.84
CA ILE A 19 -2.82 -3.07 -5.03
C ILE A 19 -3.75 -3.31 -3.84
N GLU A 20 -4.09 -2.27 -3.07
CA GLU A 20 -5.01 -2.39 -1.94
C GLU A 20 -6.40 -2.85 -2.40
N ALA A 21 -6.93 -2.27 -3.48
CA ALA A 21 -8.21 -2.67 -4.06
C ALA A 21 -8.19 -4.14 -4.53
N SER A 22 -7.10 -4.57 -5.15
CA SER A 22 -6.92 -5.95 -5.63
C SER A 22 -6.88 -6.91 -4.46
N MET A 23 -6.09 -6.59 -3.44
CA MET A 23 -5.98 -7.45 -2.27
C MET A 23 -7.31 -7.52 -1.49
N ALA A 24 -7.97 -6.38 -1.25
CA ALA A 24 -9.26 -6.37 -0.58
C ALA A 24 -10.29 -7.23 -1.33
N SER A 25 -10.42 -7.03 -2.64
CA SER A 25 -11.35 -7.77 -3.49
C SER A 25 -11.07 -9.27 -3.52
N ALA A 26 -9.79 -9.66 -3.65
CA ALA A 26 -9.41 -11.07 -3.67
C ALA A 26 -9.67 -11.77 -2.32
N ARG A 27 -9.46 -11.09 -1.18
CA ARG A 27 -9.79 -11.64 0.15
C ARG A 27 -11.28 -11.81 0.39
N MET A 28 -12.10 -11.00 -0.28
CA MET A 28 -13.56 -11.14 -0.27
C MET A 28 -14.04 -12.30 -1.16
N GLY A 29 -13.13 -13.02 -1.82
CA GLY A 29 -13.46 -14.18 -2.67
C GLY A 29 -13.85 -13.82 -4.11
N CYS A 30 -13.71 -12.55 -4.51
CA CYS A 30 -14.02 -12.12 -5.88
C CYS A 30 -12.96 -12.61 -6.87
N LYS A 31 -13.39 -13.04 -8.06
CA LYS A 31 -12.52 -13.25 -9.21
C LYS A 31 -12.13 -11.90 -9.79
N ILE A 32 -10.86 -11.52 -9.63
CA ILE A 32 -10.37 -10.22 -10.06
C ILE A 32 -9.43 -10.29 -11.26
N LEU A 33 -9.39 -9.19 -12.02
CA LEU A 33 -8.36 -8.92 -13.02
C LEU A 33 -7.69 -7.59 -12.71
N LEU A 34 -6.40 -7.62 -12.36
CA LEU A 34 -5.57 -6.43 -12.28
C LEU A 34 -4.87 -6.21 -13.64
N ILE A 35 -5.13 -5.06 -14.24
CA ILE A 35 -4.50 -4.62 -15.49
C ILE A 35 -3.51 -3.52 -15.15
N THR A 36 -2.26 -3.69 -15.54
CA THR A 36 -1.23 -2.66 -15.44
C THR A 36 -0.46 -2.60 -16.76
N HIS A 37 0.04 -1.42 -17.12
CA HIS A 37 0.84 -1.23 -18.33
C HIS A 37 2.25 -1.84 -18.20
N ASP A 38 2.76 -1.94 -16.98
CA ASP A 38 4.01 -2.62 -16.66
C ASP A 38 3.88 -3.34 -15.31
N ILE A 39 4.17 -4.64 -15.29
CA ILE A 39 4.15 -5.46 -14.08
C ILE A 39 5.37 -5.11 -13.20
N ASN A 40 6.47 -4.68 -13.83
CA ASN A 40 7.66 -4.27 -13.13
C ASN A 40 7.50 -2.94 -12.41
N THR A 41 6.35 -2.25 -12.45
CA THR A 41 6.13 -1.00 -11.71
C THR A 41 5.10 -1.13 -10.59
N LEU A 42 4.66 -2.37 -10.29
CA LEU A 42 3.79 -2.64 -9.15
C LEU A 42 4.44 -2.15 -7.85
N GLY A 43 3.70 -1.36 -7.08
CA GLY A 43 4.19 -0.86 -5.78
C GLY A 43 5.35 0.15 -5.87
N GLU A 44 5.60 0.73 -7.05
CA GLU A 44 6.66 1.71 -7.24
C GLU A 44 6.41 3.00 -6.43
N LEU A 45 7.39 3.39 -5.62
CA LEU A 45 7.38 4.65 -4.86
C LEU A 45 7.88 5.81 -5.73
N SER A 46 6.98 6.40 -6.52
CA SER A 46 7.29 7.43 -7.53
C SER A 46 7.80 8.76 -6.96
N CYS A 47 7.43 9.11 -5.73
CA CYS A 47 7.85 10.35 -5.08
C CYS A 47 8.97 10.08 -4.07
N ASN A 48 8.71 10.36 -2.78
CA ASN A 48 9.67 10.10 -1.72
C ASN A 48 9.56 8.66 -1.23
N PRO A 49 10.69 7.99 -0.96
CA PRO A 49 10.70 6.63 -0.41
C PRO A 49 10.36 6.64 1.09
N SER A 50 9.16 7.11 1.44
CA SER A 50 8.71 7.18 2.82
C SER A 50 7.21 6.94 2.94
N ILE A 51 6.81 6.16 3.95
CA ILE A 51 5.42 5.86 4.29
C ILE A 51 5.06 6.50 5.63
N GLY A 52 3.82 6.98 5.75
CA GLY A 52 3.34 7.68 6.93
C GLY A 52 3.73 9.16 6.98
N GLY A 53 3.92 9.68 8.18
CA GLY A 53 4.01 11.12 8.48
C GLY A 53 2.69 11.70 8.98
N ILE A 54 2.67 13.02 9.21
CA ILE A 54 1.49 13.71 9.75
C ILE A 54 0.29 13.49 8.82
N GLY A 55 -0.85 13.07 9.39
CA GLY A 55 -2.06 12.68 8.66
C GLY A 55 -1.94 11.31 7.99
N LYS A 56 -0.91 11.10 7.16
CA LYS A 56 -0.69 9.87 6.39
C LYS A 56 -0.52 8.63 7.28
N SER A 57 0.12 8.76 8.44
CA SER A 57 0.28 7.64 9.37
C SER A 57 -1.05 7.11 9.89
N HIS A 58 -2.06 7.97 10.07
CA HIS A 58 -3.38 7.51 10.52
C HIS A 58 -4.04 6.70 9.42
N LEU A 59 -4.01 7.18 8.17
CA LEU A 59 -4.51 6.43 7.02
C LEU A 59 -3.81 5.08 6.85
N VAL A 60 -2.48 5.03 7.01
CA VAL A 60 -1.73 3.77 6.96
C VAL A 60 -2.17 2.80 8.06
N LYS A 61 -2.41 3.30 9.28
CA LYS A 61 -2.89 2.49 10.41
C LYS A 61 -4.35 2.06 10.26
N GLU A 62 -5.19 2.88 9.64
CA GLU A 62 -6.57 2.54 9.29
C GLU A 62 -6.60 1.45 8.21
N ILE A 63 -5.78 1.58 7.16
CA ILE A 63 -5.61 0.56 6.12
C ILE A 63 -5.15 -0.77 6.75
N ASP A 64 -4.16 -0.73 7.65
CA ASP A 64 -3.67 -1.91 8.38
C ASP A 64 -4.77 -2.59 9.20
N ALA A 65 -5.57 -1.80 9.93
CA ALA A 65 -6.68 -2.31 10.73
C ALA A 65 -7.78 -2.96 9.87
N LEU A 66 -7.99 -2.46 8.65
CA LEU A 66 -8.86 -3.06 7.64
C LEU A 66 -8.22 -4.25 6.92
N GLY A 67 -6.98 -4.59 7.30
CA GLY A 67 -6.22 -5.72 6.79
C GLY A 67 -5.35 -5.42 5.58
N GLY A 68 -5.27 -4.18 5.11
CA GLY A 68 -4.48 -3.78 3.93
C GLY A 68 -2.98 -4.11 4.01
N LEU A 69 -2.27 -3.91 2.90
CA LEU A 69 -0.87 -4.33 2.76
C LEU A 69 0.13 -3.24 3.13
N MET A 70 -0.21 -1.97 2.91
CA MET A 70 0.72 -0.84 2.98
C MET A 70 1.55 -0.79 4.26
N ALA A 71 0.94 -1.04 5.42
CA ALA A 71 1.66 -1.03 6.69
C ALA A 71 2.64 -2.21 6.81
N LYS A 72 2.24 -3.41 6.41
CA LYS A 72 3.09 -4.61 6.45
C LYS A 72 4.26 -4.49 5.49
N THR A 73 4.00 -4.04 4.27
CA THR A 73 5.02 -3.78 3.25
C THR A 73 5.99 -2.71 3.74
N ALA A 74 5.50 -1.64 4.38
CA ALA A 74 6.34 -0.60 4.98
C ALA A 74 7.19 -1.09 6.16
N ASP A 75 6.66 -1.98 7.00
CA ASP A 75 7.40 -2.57 8.12
C ASP A 75 8.53 -3.49 7.62
N LEU A 76 8.27 -4.28 6.57
CA LEU A 76 9.26 -5.18 5.96
C LEU A 76 10.40 -4.44 5.26
N SER A 77 10.08 -3.30 4.63
CA SER A 77 11.03 -2.52 3.84
C SER A 77 11.55 -1.27 4.53
N GLY A 78 11.21 -1.07 5.80
CA GLY A 78 11.59 0.10 6.57
C GLY A 78 13.06 0.09 6.95
N ILE A 79 13.77 1.14 6.55
CA ILE A 79 15.18 1.39 6.92
C ILE A 79 15.32 2.32 8.13
N GLN A 80 14.32 3.17 8.38
CA GLN A 80 14.32 4.06 9.54
C GLN A 80 12.89 4.38 9.96
N PHE A 81 12.61 4.37 11.26
CA PHE A 81 11.31 4.74 11.83
C PHE A 81 11.43 5.92 12.78
N LYS A 82 10.52 6.90 12.68
CA LYS A 82 10.45 8.04 13.59
C LYS A 82 9.01 8.33 13.99
N ILE A 83 8.81 8.65 15.27
CA ILE A 83 7.57 9.24 15.76
C ILE A 83 7.66 10.76 15.66
N LEU A 84 6.81 11.36 14.83
CA LEU A 84 6.63 12.80 14.75
C LEU A 84 5.67 13.27 15.85
N ASN A 85 5.82 14.52 16.29
CA ASN A 85 5.04 15.12 17.38
C ASN A 85 5.10 14.30 18.69
N SER A 86 6.22 13.61 18.97
CA SER A 86 6.39 12.77 20.15
C SER A 86 6.13 13.51 21.47
N SER A 87 6.40 14.81 21.55
CA SER A 87 6.16 15.63 22.74
C SER A 87 4.77 16.29 22.82
N LYS A 88 3.90 16.17 21.81
CA LYS A 88 2.64 16.93 21.71
C LYS A 88 1.36 16.14 22.06
N GLY A 89 1.50 15.01 22.75
CA GLY A 89 0.38 14.14 23.15
C GLY A 89 -0.06 13.13 22.07
N TYR A 90 -0.72 12.04 22.48
CA TYR A 90 -0.99 10.87 21.62
C TYR A 90 -1.85 11.17 20.39
N ALA A 91 -2.86 12.03 20.52
CA ALA A 91 -3.82 12.31 19.45
C ALA A 91 -3.19 12.92 18.18
N VAL A 92 -2.01 13.54 18.29
CA VAL A 92 -1.33 14.21 17.17
C VAL A 92 0.01 13.55 16.80
N ARG A 93 0.35 12.44 17.44
CA ARG A 93 1.54 11.65 17.11
C ARG A 93 1.32 10.91 15.78
N SER A 94 2.38 10.76 15.00
CA SER A 94 2.32 10.03 13.74
C SER A 94 3.64 9.33 13.46
N THR A 95 3.60 8.12 12.94
CA THR A 95 4.79 7.36 12.53
C THR A 95 5.18 7.72 11.11
N ARG A 96 6.48 7.91 10.86
CA ARG A 96 7.04 8.03 9.53
C ARG A 96 8.16 7.01 9.37
N ALA A 97 8.08 6.21 8.32
CA ALA A 97 9.11 5.26 7.93
C ALA A 97 9.81 5.76 6.66
N GLN A 98 11.14 5.69 6.62
CA GLN A 98 11.92 5.70 5.38
C GLN A 98 12.01 4.27 4.87
N ILE A 99 11.92 4.09 3.55
CA ILE A 99 11.66 2.80 2.92
C ILE A 99 12.74 2.47 1.90
N ASP A 100 13.21 1.23 1.90
CA ASP A 100 13.95 0.66 0.78
C ASP A 100 12.99 0.39 -0.39
N ARG A 101 13.19 1.10 -1.51
CA ARG A 101 12.31 1.01 -2.68
C ARG A 101 12.28 -0.40 -3.28
N ILE A 102 13.41 -1.09 -3.31
CA ILE A 102 13.54 -2.40 -3.94
C ILE A 102 12.81 -3.42 -3.07
N LEU A 103 13.00 -3.35 -1.76
CA LEU A 103 12.34 -4.25 -0.84
C LEU A 103 10.83 -4.00 -0.79
N TYR A 104 10.38 -2.74 -0.75
CA TYR A 104 8.94 -2.42 -0.73
C TYR A 104 8.21 -2.99 -1.93
N LYS A 105 8.79 -2.86 -3.12
CA LYS A 105 8.26 -3.39 -4.38
C LYS A 105 8.22 -4.92 -4.45
N LYS A 106 9.10 -5.59 -3.71
CA LYS A 106 9.18 -7.06 -3.64
C LYS A 106 8.25 -7.67 -2.57
N SER A 107 7.82 -6.86 -1.60
CA SER A 107 7.13 -7.29 -0.37
C SER A 107 5.63 -7.45 -0.54
#